data_AF-A0A521WQK5-F1
#
_entry.id   AF-A0A521WQK5-F1
#
_cell.length_a   1.000
_cell.length_b   1.000
_cell.length_c   1.000
_cell.angle_alpha   90.00
_cell.angle_beta   90.00
_cell.angle_gamma   90.00
#
_symmetry.space_group_name_H-M   'P 1'
#
loop_
_entity.id
_entity.type
_entity.pdbx_description
1 polymer ?
#
loop_
_entity_poly.entity_id
_entity_poly.type
_entity_poly.pdbx_seq_one_letter_code
_entity_poly.pdbx_strand_id
1 'polypeptide(L)'
;MDVLSRFIGKIVELILTPILGLLFALALMYFVWGMTVFIANADNPEERKKGERKMLWGIVGFFIMVSVIGILTAVTGTFGVSLPR
;
A
#
# COMPACT_ATOMS: atom_id res chain seq x y z
N MET A 1 26.99 -11.09 8.23
CA MET A 1 25.86 -10.83 7.29
C MET A 1 24.58 -11.60 7.66
N ASP A 2 24.67 -12.72 8.35
CA ASP A 2 23.50 -13.55 8.69
C ASP A 2 22.60 -12.91 9.78
N VAL A 3 23.18 -12.37 10.86
CA VAL A 3 22.41 -11.75 11.97
C VAL A 3 21.58 -10.54 11.52
N LEU A 4 22.15 -9.68 10.67
CA LEU A 4 21.46 -8.50 10.13
C LEU A 4 20.29 -8.90 9.22
N SER A 5 20.49 -9.90 8.37
CA SER A 5 19.45 -10.43 7.47
C SER A 5 18.30 -11.05 8.26
N ARG A 6 18.60 -11.81 9.31
CA ARG A 6 17.59 -12.38 10.22
C ARG A 6 16.82 -11.30 10.98
N PHE A 7 17.50 -10.24 11.42
CA PHE A 7 16.86 -9.12 12.13
C PHE A 7 15.90 -8.35 11.21
N ILE A 8 16.37 -7.95 10.03
CA ILE A 8 15.53 -7.28 9.02
C ILE A 8 14.36 -8.18 8.61
N GLY A 9 14.63 -9.47 8.41
CA GLY A 9 13.60 -10.45 8.08
C GLY A 9 12.46 -10.52 9.09
N LYS A 10 12.78 -10.60 10.39
CA LYS A 10 11.78 -10.59 11.45
C LYS A 10 10.95 -9.31 11.48
N ILE A 11 11.56 -8.15 11.23
CA ILE A 11 10.84 -6.87 11.14
C ILE A 11 9.86 -6.90 9.96
N VAL A 12 10.33 -7.36 8.80
CA VAL A 12 9.48 -7.45 7.60
C VAL A 12 8.29 -8.37 7.88
N GLU A 13 8.56 -9.59 8.37
CA GLU A 13 7.54 -10.62 8.58
C GLU A 13 6.54 -10.26 9.69
N LEU A 14 7.01 -9.76 10.83
CA LEU A 14 6.17 -9.52 12.00
C LEU A 14 5.50 -8.14 12.01
N ILE A 15 6.07 -7.15 11.34
CA ILE A 15 5.61 -5.76 11.40
C ILE A 15 5.13 -5.30 10.02
N LEU A 16 5.99 -5.38 9.00
CA LEU A 16 5.64 -4.79 7.69
C LEU A 16 4.58 -5.60 6.96
N THR A 17 4.68 -6.94 6.90
CA THR A 17 3.72 -7.78 6.20
C THR A 17 2.29 -7.61 6.73
N PRO A 18 2.03 -7.65 8.05
CA PRO A 18 0.69 -7.41 8.59
C PRO A 18 0.19 -5.98 8.33
N ILE A 19 1.06 -4.97 8.48
CA ILE A 19 0.70 -3.57 8.24
C ILE A 19 0.37 -3.34 6.77
N LEU A 20 1.17 -3.87 5.85
CA LEU A 20 0.91 -3.78 4.41
C LEU A 20 -0.38 -4.50 4.05
N GLY A 21 -0.66 -5.67 4.63
CA GLY A 21 -1.93 -6.37 4.44
C GLY A 21 -3.13 -5.55 4.92
N LEU A 22 -3.01 -4.90 6.09
CA LEU A 22 -4.05 -4.03 6.64
C LEU A 22 -4.26 -2.78 5.76
N LEU A 23 -3.17 -2.10 5.37
CA LEU A 23 -3.21 -0.95 4.48
C LEU A 23 -3.80 -1.31 3.12
N PHE A 24 -3.51 -2.50 2.61
CA PHE A 24 -4.08 -3.00 1.36
C PHE A 24 -5.59 -3.16 1.47
N ALA A 25 -6.07 -3.81 2.54
CA ALA A 25 -7.49 -3.97 2.77
C ALA A 25 -8.21 -2.61 2.87
N LEU A 26 -7.62 -1.65 3.61
CA LEU A 26 -8.18 -0.31 3.77
C LEU A 26 -8.16 0.49 2.45
N ALA A 27 -7.05 0.47 1.72
CA ALA A 27 -6.91 1.16 0.45
C ALA A 27 -7.89 0.60 -0.59
N LEU A 28 -8.02 -0.73 -0.67
CA LEU A 28 -8.97 -1.39 -1.56
C LEU A 28 -10.41 -1.06 -1.17
N MET A 29 -10.75 -1.11 0.12
CA MET A 29 -12.08 -0.76 0.59
C MET A 29 -12.44 0.69 0.24
N TYR A 30 -11.52 1.63 0.47
CA TYR A 30 -11.73 3.05 0.17
C TYR A 30 -11.82 3.32 -1.34
N PHE A 31 -11.01 2.62 -2.13
CA PHE A 31 -11.06 2.68 -3.59
C PHE A 31 -12.39 2.17 -4.13
N VAL A 32 -12.83 0.98 -3.68
CA VAL A 32 -14.11 0.38 -4.10
C VAL A 32 -15.29 1.25 -3.67
N TRP A 33 -15.25 1.85 -2.47
CA TRP A 33 -16.24 2.84 -2.05
C TRP A 33 -16.25 4.05 -3.00
N GLY A 34 -15.09 4.58 -3.36
CA GLY A 34 -15.00 5.68 -4.32
C GLY A 34 -15.62 5.33 -5.67
N MET A 35 -15.34 4.12 -6.16
CA MET A 35 -15.86 3.60 -7.42
C MET A 35 -17.39 3.43 -7.38
N THR A 36 -17.95 2.89 -6.30
CA THR A 36 -19.41 2.76 -6.18
C THR A 36 -20.09 4.13 -6.12
N VAL A 37 -19.53 5.10 -5.39
CA VAL A 37 -20.04 6.49 -5.37
C VAL A 37 -19.95 7.14 -6.76
N PHE A 38 -18.84 6.93 -7.46
CA PHE A 38 -18.62 7.47 -8.80
C PHE A 38 -19.64 6.95 -9.81
N ILE A 39 -19.94 5.64 -9.79
CA ILE A 39 -20.89 5.00 -10.71
C ILE A 39 -22.34 5.33 -10.31
N ALA A 40 -22.69 5.25 -9.03
CA ALA A 40 -24.05 5.46 -8.55
C ALA A 40 -24.54 6.91 -8.71
N ASN A 41 -23.63 7.88 -8.76
CA ASN A 41 -23.95 9.30 -8.91
C ASN A 41 -23.49 9.84 -10.27
N ALA A 42 -23.55 9.03 -11.34
CA ALA A 42 -23.09 9.42 -12.67
C ALA A 42 -23.74 10.71 -13.19
N ASP A 43 -25.01 10.95 -12.81
CA ASP A 43 -25.81 12.10 -13.24
C ASP A 43 -25.59 13.37 -12.38
N ASN A 44 -24.86 13.26 -11.26
CA ASN A 44 -24.56 14.37 -10.37
C ASN A 44 -23.05 14.68 -10.40
N PRO A 45 -22.62 15.77 -11.07
CA PRO A 45 -21.21 16.12 -11.21
C PRO A 45 -20.48 16.33 -9.88
N GLU A 46 -21.15 16.85 -8.84
CA GLU A 46 -20.53 17.12 -7.54
C GLU A 46 -20.26 15.83 -6.77
N GLU A 47 -21.23 14.93 -6.72
CA GLU A 47 -21.09 13.62 -6.05
C GLU A 47 -20.12 12.71 -6.80
N ARG A 48 -20.12 12.78 -8.14
CA ARG A 48 -19.13 12.08 -8.97
C ARG A 48 -17.69 12.52 -8.64
N LYS A 49 -17.45 13.83 -8.49
CA LYS A 49 -16.15 14.38 -8.08
C LYS A 49 -15.74 13.93 -6.67
N LYS A 50 -16.70 13.71 -5.76
CA LYS A 50 -16.41 13.11 -4.44
C LYS A 50 -15.98 11.64 -4.59
N GLY A 51 -16.63 10.87 -5.47
CA GLY A 51 -16.22 9.51 -5.82
C GLY A 51 -14.80 9.44 -6.36
N GLU A 52 -14.46 10.31 -7.32
CA GLU A 52 -13.09 10.44 -7.86
C GLU A 52 -12.06 10.71 -6.78
N ARG A 53 -12.34 11.65 -5.87
CA ARG A 53 -11.42 11.96 -4.76
C ARG A 53 -11.20 10.75 -3.85
N LYS A 54 -12.24 9.96 -3.58
CA LYS A 54 -12.11 8.73 -2.77
C LYS A 54 -11.27 7.67 -3.48
N MET A 55 -11.47 7.47 -4.79
CA MET A 55 -10.62 6.57 -5.58
C MET A 55 -9.15 7.01 -5.54
N LEU A 56 -8.89 8.31 -5.69
CA LEU A 56 -7.54 8.88 -5.59
C LEU A 56 -6.87 8.57 -4.24
N TRP A 57 -7.58 8.72 -3.12
CA TRP A 57 -7.04 8.36 -1.81
C TRP A 57 -6.70 6.87 -1.69
N GLY A 58 -7.51 5.99 -2.30
CA GLY A 58 -7.20 4.56 -2.41
C GLY A 58 -5.93 4.30 -3.22
N ILE A 59 -5.77 4.98 -4.36
CA ILE A 59 -4.57 4.89 -5.22
C ILE A 59 -3.32 5.38 -4.49
N VAL A 60 -3.41 6.47 -3.75
CA VAL A 60 -2.30 6.96 -2.91
C VAL A 60 -1.93 5.91 -1.86
N GLY A 61 -2.90 5.24 -1.25
CA GLY A 61 -2.66 4.10 -0.36
C GLY A 61 -1.88 2.98 -1.05
N PHE A 62 -2.27 2.59 -2.26
CA PHE A 62 -1.53 1.62 -3.07
C PHE A 62 -0.11 2.06 -3.40
N PHE A 63 0.08 3.33 -3.76
CA PHE A 63 1.38 3.90 -4.06
C PHE A 63 2.35 3.85 -2.87
N ILE A 64 1.87 4.12 -1.65
CA ILE A 64 2.67 4.04 -0.43
C ILE A 64 3.16 2.61 -0.21
N MET A 65 2.30 1.60 -0.42
CA MET A 65 2.70 0.20 -0.24
C MET A 65 3.80 -0.23 -1.23
N VAL A 66 3.66 0.17 -2.51
CA VAL A 66 4.71 -0.07 -3.52
C VAL A 66 6.01 0.63 -3.15
N SER A 67 5.91 1.86 -2.64
CA SER A 67 7.07 2.63 -2.18
C SER A 67 7.80 1.96 -1.03
N VAL A 68 7.09 1.35 -0.06
CA VAL A 68 7.71 0.58 1.04
C VAL A 68 8.52 -0.59 0.49
N ILE A 69 7.98 -1.38 -0.43
CA ILE A 69 8.70 -2.51 -1.05
C ILE A 69 9.91 -2.02 -1.85
N GLY A 70 9.77 -0.91 -2.58
CA GLY A 70 10.86 -0.28 -3.32
C GLY A 70 12.00 0.18 -2.41
N ILE A 71 11.66 0.85 -1.30
CA ILE A 71 12.64 1.30 -0.30
C ILE A 71 13.35 0.10 0.33
N LEU A 72 12.61 -0.95 0.72
CA LEU A 72 13.21 -2.17 1.27
C LEU A 72 14.21 -2.80 0.30
N THR A 73 13.86 -2.87 -0.98
CA THR A 73 14.73 -3.42 -2.02
C THR A 73 15.98 -2.56 -2.22
N ALA A 74 15.83 -1.23 -2.25
CA ALA A 74 16.95 -0.30 -2.39
C ALA A 74 17.91 -0.38 -1.18
N VAL A 75 17.37 -0.38 0.04
CA VAL A 75 18.16 -0.48 1.28
C VAL A 75 18.91 -1.81 1.33
N THR A 76 18.22 -2.93 1.12
CA THR A 76 18.84 -4.25 1.20
C THR A 76 19.87 -4.48 0.08
N GLY A 77 19.62 -3.97 -1.13
CA GLY A 77 20.60 -3.96 -2.21
C GLY A 77 21.84 -3.11 -1.91
N THR A 78 21.68 -1.97 -1.24
CA THR A 78 22.80 -1.08 -0.86
C THR A 78 23.69 -1.72 0.20
N PHE A 79 23.12 -2.47 1.15
CA PHE A 79 23.86 -3.11 2.24
C PHE A 79 24.26 -4.57 1.95
N GLY A 80 23.97 -5.11 0.76
CA GLY A 80 24.29 -6.50 0.39
C GLY A 80 23.55 -7.55 1.24
N VAL A 81 22.36 -7.21 1.73
CA VAL A 81 21.53 -8.06 2.58
C VAL A 81 20.42 -8.69 1.73
N SER A 82 20.16 -9.98 1.87
CA SER A 82 19.01 -10.62 1.23
C SER A 82 17.78 -10.49 2.11
N LEU A 83 16.68 -9.93 1.57
CA LEU A 83 15.36 -10.05 2.21
C LEU A 83 14.99 -11.54 2.27
N PRO A 84 14.67 -12.10 3.45
CA PRO A 84 13.97 -13.37 3.48
C PRO A 84 12.62 -13.15 2.80
N ARG A 85 12.36 -13.99 1.79
CA ARG A 85 11.13 -13.95 1.01
C ARG A 85 10.07 -14.82 1.65
#